data_AF-A0A416G2M1-F1
#
_entry.id   AF-A0A416G2M1-F1
#
_cell.length_a   1.000
_cell.length_b   1.000
_cell.length_c   1.000
_cell.angle_alpha   90.00
_cell.angle_beta   90.00
_cell.angle_gamma   90.00
#
_symmetry.space_group_name_H-M   'P 1'
#
loop_
_entity.id
_entity.type
_entity.pdbx_description
1 polymer ?
#
loop_
_entity_poly.entity_id
_entity_poly.type
_entity_poly.pdbx_seq_one_letter_code
_entity_poly.pdbx_strand_id
1 'polypeptide(L)'
;RLDILVSSIEYAGNIIPVELAVFDTDGQKGLSVPSSMEQEAFNEAMANIGSGLGTSISFAQSAGQQVAMDVTRGLLQGTSGYLAKKFRTVKVKLKAGYRVMLYAKQQ
;
A
#
# COMPACT_ATOMS: atom_id res chain seq x y z
N ARG A 1 -6.16 -8.27 -5.40
CA ARG A 1 -7.64 -8.23 -5.55
C ARG A 1 -8.25 -7.67 -4.27
N LEU A 2 -9.41 -7.03 -4.38
CA LEU A 2 -10.20 -6.55 -3.24
C LEU A 2 -11.26 -7.61 -2.90
N ASP A 3 -11.11 -8.29 -1.77
CA ASP A 3 -12.15 -9.19 -1.26
C ASP A 3 -13.30 -8.38 -0.69
N ILE A 4 -14.53 -8.73 -1.04
CA ILE A 4 -15.74 -8.01 -0.63
C ILE A 4 -16.79 -9.04 -0.20
N LEU A 5 -17.39 -8.78 0.96
CA LEU A 5 -18.54 -9.50 1.48
C LEU A 5 -19.72 -8.53 1.55
N VAL A 6 -20.83 -8.88 0.92
CA VAL A 6 -22.11 -8.18 1.11
C VAL A 6 -22.80 -8.79 2.32
N SER A 7 -23.00 -7.99 3.37
CA SER A 7 -23.60 -8.40 4.64
C SER A 7 -25.11 -8.16 4.71
N SER A 8 -25.65 -7.31 3.83
CA SER A 8 -27.08 -7.01 3.76
C SER A 8 -27.48 -6.50 2.38
N ILE A 9 -28.74 -6.69 2.03
CA ILE A 9 -29.38 -6.09 0.87
C ILE A 9 -30.67 -5.40 1.30
N GLU A 10 -31.00 -4.28 0.65
CA GLU A 10 -32.28 -3.62 0.82
C GLU A 10 -33.24 -4.10 -0.28
N TYR A 11 -34.45 -4.48 0.12
CA TYR A 11 -35.53 -4.84 -0.80
C TYR A 11 -36.87 -4.39 -0.24
N ALA A 12 -37.57 -3.55 -1.01
CA ALA A 12 -38.89 -3.03 -0.69
C ALA A 12 -38.98 -2.37 0.70
N GLY A 13 -37.96 -1.59 1.08
CA GLY A 13 -37.85 -0.88 2.35
C GLY A 13 -37.33 -1.74 3.51
N ASN A 14 -36.99 -3.01 3.27
CA ASN A 14 -36.52 -3.93 4.30
C ASN A 14 -35.04 -4.26 4.10
N ILE A 15 -34.26 -4.20 5.19
CA ILE A 15 -32.86 -4.64 5.20
C ILE A 15 -32.82 -6.13 5.54
N ILE A 16 -32.34 -6.94 4.61
CA ILE A 16 -32.25 -8.40 4.73
C ILE A 16 -30.79 -8.76 4.96
N PRO A 17 -30.44 -9.41 6.09
CA PRO A 17 -29.08 -9.88 6.33
C PRO A 17 -28.74 -11.01 5.36
N VAL A 18 -27.56 -10.96 4.75
CA VAL A 18 -27.07 -11.96 3.80
C VAL A 18 -25.56 -12.19 3.98
N GLU A 19 -25.04 -13.27 3.42
CA GLU A 19 -23.59 -13.53 3.32
C GLU A 19 -23.27 -13.86 1.86
N LEU A 20 -23.00 -12.82 1.06
CA LEU A 20 -22.71 -13.00 -0.37
C LEU A 20 -21.26 -12.62 -0.67
N ALA A 21 -20.50 -13.59 -1.17
CA ALA A 21 -19.15 -13.35 -1.65
C ALA A 21 -19.21 -12.66 -3.01
N VAL A 22 -18.35 -11.66 -3.20
CA VAL A 22 -18.25 -10.94 -4.47
C VAL A 22 -17.21 -11.62 -5.37
N PHE A 23 -17.63 -11.88 -6.60
CA PHE A 23 -16.78 -12.32 -7.70
C PHE A 23 -16.73 -11.23 -8.76
N ASP A 24 -15.56 -11.05 -9.36
CA ASP A 24 -15.36 -10.16 -10.49
C ASP A 24 -16.02 -10.77 -11.75
N THR A 25 -16.23 -9.95 -12.77
CA THR A 25 -16.75 -10.30 -14.09
C THR A 25 -15.96 -11.40 -14.81
N ASP A 26 -14.72 -11.66 -14.40
CA ASP A 26 -13.88 -12.75 -14.88
C ASP A 26 -14.10 -14.10 -14.16
N GLY A 27 -15.05 -14.14 -13.20
CA GLY A 27 -15.38 -15.34 -12.43
C GLY A 27 -14.44 -15.63 -11.27
N GLN A 28 -13.50 -14.73 -10.95
CA GLN A 28 -12.60 -14.89 -9.80
C GLN A 28 -13.13 -14.21 -8.55
N LYS A 29 -12.88 -14.79 -7.38
CA LYS A 29 -13.26 -14.17 -6.09
C LYS A 29 -12.52 -12.86 -5.88
N GLY A 30 -13.27 -11.82 -5.52
CA GLY A 30 -12.75 -10.47 -5.26
C GLY A 30 -12.46 -9.68 -6.53
N LEU A 31 -12.62 -8.35 -6.43
CA LEU A 31 -12.48 -7.45 -7.57
C LEU A 31 -11.02 -7.32 -7.98
N SER A 32 -10.77 -7.35 -9.29
CA SER A 32 -9.50 -6.97 -9.85
C SER A 32 -9.24 -5.52 -9.50
N VAL A 33 -8.19 -5.33 -8.71
CA VAL A 33 -7.68 -4.02 -8.40
C VAL A 33 -6.42 -3.87 -9.21
N PRO A 34 -6.37 -2.91 -10.15
CA PRO A 34 -5.11 -2.49 -10.73
C PRO A 34 -4.32 -1.75 -9.65
N SER A 35 -3.76 -2.49 -8.70
CA SER A 35 -2.83 -1.97 -7.71
C SER A 35 -1.49 -1.85 -8.42
N SER A 36 -1.14 -0.63 -8.81
CA SER A 36 0.17 -0.03 -8.56
C SER A 36 1.43 -0.86 -8.82
N MET A 37 1.48 -1.91 -9.65
CA MET A 37 2.76 -2.47 -10.09
C MET A 37 3.66 -1.35 -10.61
N GLU A 38 3.07 -0.37 -11.31
CA GLU A 38 3.74 0.85 -11.75
C GLU A 38 4.14 1.79 -10.60
N GLN A 39 3.34 1.92 -9.54
CA GLN A 39 3.62 2.81 -8.41
C GLN A 39 4.61 2.19 -7.41
N GLU A 40 4.54 0.88 -7.18
CA GLU A 40 5.51 0.09 -6.43
C GLU A 40 6.83 0.03 -7.20
N ALA A 41 6.81 -0.26 -8.51
CA ALA A 41 8.00 -0.20 -9.35
C ALA A 41 8.58 1.22 -9.43
N PHE A 42 7.76 2.27 -9.48
CA PHE A 42 8.22 3.66 -9.44
C PHE A 42 8.85 4.02 -8.09
N ASN A 43 8.21 3.66 -6.98
CA ASN A 43 8.76 3.87 -5.64
C ASN A 43 10.06 3.07 -5.42
N GLU A 44 10.13 1.85 -5.93
CA GLU A 44 11.31 0.98 -5.87
C GLU A 44 12.43 1.51 -6.77
N ALA A 45 12.11 1.99 -7.98
CA ALA A 45 13.07 2.65 -8.86
C ALA A 45 13.61 3.94 -8.23
N MET A 46 12.76 4.78 -7.63
CA MET A 46 13.20 5.98 -6.90
C MET A 46 14.05 5.64 -5.67
N ALA A 47 13.70 4.60 -4.92
CA ALA A 47 14.49 4.15 -3.77
C ALA A 47 15.88 3.63 -4.19
N ASN A 48 15.96 2.87 -5.28
CA ASN A 48 17.23 2.40 -5.85
C ASN A 48 18.07 3.56 -6.41
N ILE A 49 17.45 4.54 -7.09
CA ILE A 49 18.13 5.75 -7.57
C ILE A 49 18.65 6.60 -6.39
N GLY A 50 17.89 6.70 -5.29
CA GLY A 50 18.30 7.39 -4.06
C GLY A 50 19.49 6.73 -3.36
N SER A 51 19.60 5.39 -3.41
CA SER A 51 20.78 4.66 -2.91
C SER A 51 21.98 4.69 -3.86
N GLY A 52 21.76 4.92 -5.16
CA GLY A 52 22.78 4.85 -6.21
C GLY A 52 23.51 6.16 -6.52
N LEU A 53 23.06 7.31 -6.01
CA LEU A 53 23.66 8.62 -6.28
C LEU A 53 24.63 9.13 -5.21
N GLY A 54 25.00 8.30 -4.23
CA GLY A 54 25.76 8.73 -3.05
C GLY A 54 27.28 8.50 -3.03
N THR A 55 27.89 7.83 -4.03
CA THR A 55 29.26 7.28 -3.86
C THR A 55 30.33 7.84 -4.81
N SER A 56 30.16 9.03 -5.39
CA SER A 56 31.25 9.66 -6.16
C SER A 56 31.27 11.18 -6.07
N ILE A 57 31.44 11.74 -4.87
CA ILE A 57 32.05 13.06 -4.73
C ILE A 57 33.17 12.97 -3.68
N SER A 58 34.35 12.59 -4.14
CA SER A 58 35.61 12.86 -3.47
C SER A 58 35.87 14.37 -3.56
N PHE A 59 35.48 15.15 -2.54
CA PHE A 59 35.96 16.53 -2.38
C PHE A 59 36.40 16.80 -0.94
N ALA A 60 37.73 16.75 -0.79
CA ALA A 60 38.59 17.54 0.09
C ALA A 60 38.08 17.94 1.50
N GLN A 61 38.72 17.32 2.51
CA GLN A 61 39.39 17.95 3.64
C GLN A 61 38.93 19.38 4.02
N SER A 62 38.12 19.52 5.09
CA SER A 62 38.27 20.64 6.04
C SER A 62 37.65 20.32 7.39
N ALA A 63 38.38 20.70 8.45
CA ALA A 63 38.28 20.25 9.83
C ALA A 63 37.05 20.75 10.62
N GLY A 64 35.89 20.93 9.97
CA GLY A 64 34.62 21.33 10.59
C GLY A 64 33.58 20.20 10.69
N GLN A 65 33.80 19.05 10.04
CA GLN A 65 32.84 17.94 9.96
C GLN A 65 32.90 16.95 11.15
N GLN A 66 33.91 17.03 12.02
CA GLN A 66 34.05 16.09 13.14
C GLN A 66 32.96 16.29 14.22
N VAL A 67 32.43 17.51 14.38
CA VAL A 67 31.33 17.80 15.31
C VAL A 67 29.98 17.29 14.78
N ALA A 68 29.81 17.20 13.46
CA ALA A 68 28.62 16.63 12.84
C ALA A 68 28.55 15.11 12.99
N MET A 69 29.68 14.41 13.21
CA MET A 69 29.69 12.96 13.36
C MET A 69 29.09 12.47 14.69
N ASP A 70 29.22 13.22 15.79
CA ASP A 70 28.69 12.80 17.09
C ASP A 70 27.19 13.07 17.24
N VAL A 71 26.68 14.16 16.64
CA VAL A 71 25.23 14.44 16.59
C VAL A 71 24.51 13.44 15.69
N THR A 72 25.16 12.96 14.63
CA THR A 72 24.59 12.00 13.68
C THR A 72 24.47 10.58 14.27
N ARG A 73 25.35 10.18 15.19
CA ARG A 73 25.22 8.88 15.89
C ARG A 73 24.14 8.88 16.98
N GLY A 74 23.86 10.02 17.63
CA GLY A 74 22.89 10.10 18.73
C GLY A 74 21.43 10.03 18.30
N LEU A 75 21.10 10.45 17.08
CA LEU A 75 19.71 10.50 16.60
C LEU A 75 19.23 9.19 15.94
N LEU A 76 20.15 8.30 15.55
CA LEU A 76 19.82 7.09 14.78
C LEU A 76 19.50 5.85 15.63
N GLN A 77 19.76 5.88 16.94
CA GLN A 77 19.43 4.77 17.86
C GLN A 77 18.03 4.86 18.50
N GLY A 78 17.33 6.00 18.33
CA GLY A 78 16.01 6.21 18.91
C GLY A 78 14.93 6.32 17.83
N THR A 79 14.17 5.24 17.61
CA THR A 79 12.81 5.24 17.02
C THR A 79 12.59 5.33 15.49
N SER A 80 13.59 5.10 14.61
CA SER A 80 13.34 5.16 13.15
C SER A 80 12.71 3.91 12.51
N GLY A 81 12.74 2.74 13.16
CA GLY A 81 12.22 1.49 12.57
C GLY A 81 10.69 1.30 12.66
N TYR A 82 10.04 1.91 13.66
CA TYR A 82 8.60 1.70 13.92
C TYR A 82 7.70 2.62 13.10
N LEU A 83 8.21 3.75 12.60
CA LEU A 83 7.45 4.71 11.82
C LEU A 83 7.43 4.36 10.32
N ALA A 84 8.52 3.81 9.76
CA ALA A 84 8.58 3.41 8.35
C ALA A 84 7.61 2.25 7.99
N LYS A 85 7.12 1.51 9.00
CA LYS A 85 6.21 0.37 8.82
C LYS A 85 4.72 0.76 8.93
N LYS A 86 4.41 1.93 9.49
CA LYS A 86 3.08 2.54 9.57
C LYS A 86 2.98 3.55 8.41
N PHE A 87 2.45 3.31 7.23
CA PHE A 87 1.20 2.67 6.87
C PHE A 87 1.29 2.31 5.37
N ARG A 88 1.68 1.08 5.00
CA ARG A 88 1.40 0.55 3.66
C ARG A 88 -0.06 0.08 3.56
N THR A 89 -1.00 0.92 3.99
CA THR A 89 -2.41 0.66 3.73
C THR A 89 -2.63 0.87 2.25
N VAL A 90 -2.72 -0.24 1.50
CA VAL A 90 -3.04 -0.22 0.08
C VAL A 90 -4.43 0.39 -0.06
N LYS A 91 -4.49 1.64 -0.51
CA LYS A 91 -5.74 2.34 -0.78
C LYS A 91 -6.10 2.10 -2.24
N VAL A 92 -7.32 1.63 -2.45
CA VAL A 92 -7.84 1.33 -3.77
C VAL A 92 -9.00 2.27 -4.08
N LYS A 93 -8.99 2.88 -5.27
CA LYS A 93 -10.13 3.63 -5.78
C LYS A 93 -10.95 2.71 -6.70
N LEU A 94 -12.15 2.33 -6.27
CA LEU A 94 -13.10 1.61 -7.11
C LEU A 94 -14.02 2.61 -7.81
N LYS A 95 -14.16 2.51 -9.14
CA LYS A 95 -15.10 3.34 -9.90
C LYS A 95 -16.54 2.89 -9.62
N ALA A 96 -17.47 3.84 -9.56
CA ALA A 96 -18.90 3.54 -9.49
C ALA A 96 -19.36 2.77 -10.75
N GLY A 97 -20.45 2.00 -10.61
CA GLY A 97 -21.01 1.21 -11.72
C GLY A 97 -20.21 -0.05 -12.09
N TYR A 98 -19.23 -0.44 -11.26
CA TYR A 98 -18.52 -1.70 -11.45
C TYR A 98 -19.50 -2.88 -11.29
N ARG A 99 -19.63 -3.70 -12.34
CA ARG A 99 -20.50 -4.87 -12.32
C ARG A 99 -19.81 -6.01 -11.56
N VAL A 100 -20.55 -6.67 -10.71
CA VAL A 100 -20.05 -7.77 -9.89
C VAL A 100 -20.99 -8.95 -9.95
N MET A 101 -20.47 -10.14 -9.70
CA MET A 101 -21.26 -11.34 -9.47
C MET A 101 -21.36 -11.59 -7.97
N LEU A 102 -22.56 -11.92 -7.49
CA LEU A 102 -22.81 -12.26 -6.09
C LEU A 102 -23.00 -13.77 -5.98
N TYR A 103 -22.25 -14.39 -5.09
CA TYR A 103 -22.32 -15.82 -4.83
C TYR A 103 -22.75 -16.09 -3.38
N ALA A 104 -23.90 -16.73 -3.21
CA ALA A 104 -24.32 -17.27 -1.93
C ALA A 104 -23.63 -18.61 -1.70
N LYS A 105 -22.93 -18.77 -0.58
CA LYS A 105 -22.36 -20.06 -0.21
C LYS A 105 -23.50 -21.03 0.09
N GLN A 106 -23.57 -22.13 -0.65
CA GLN A 106 -24.53 -23.19 -0.38
C GLN A 106 -24.17 -23.83 0.97
N GLN A 107 -25.13 -23.86 1.90
CA GLN A 107 -25.00 -24.53 3.19
C GLN A 107 -25.10 -26.04 3.03
#